data_AF-A0A2U3LK85-F1
#
_entry.id   AF-A0A2U3LK85-F1
#
_cell.length_a   1.000
_cell.length_b   1.000
_cell.length_c   1.000
_cell.angle_alpha   90.00
_cell.angle_beta   90.00
_cell.angle_gamma   90.00
#
_symmetry.space_group_name_H-M   'P 1'
#
loop_
_entity.id
_entity.type
_entity.pdbx_description
1 polymer ?
#
loop_
_entity_poly.entity_id
_entity_poly.type
_entity_poly.pdbx_seq_one_letter_code
_entity_poly.pdbx_strand_id
1 'polypeptide(L)'
;MIMGCSLITELDEIAKSAIAELCNMILGYTATLFSREKIVVDITPPTIMSGDNIQFSIPNTVVVCIPLLFEDESKIELNVSFVENIS
;
A
#
# COMPACT_ATOMS: atom_id res chain seq x y z
N MET A 1 7.06 24.88 -3.20
CA MET A 1 8.03 24.54 -2.15
C MET A 1 7.91 23.06 -1.88
N ILE A 2 8.92 22.27 -2.26
CA ILE A 2 9.11 20.95 -1.67
C ILE A 2 9.77 21.27 -0.32
N MET A 3 9.06 21.02 0.78
CA MET A 3 9.64 21.17 2.11
C MET A 3 10.92 20.35 2.15
N GLY A 4 12.03 21.00 2.51
CA GLY A 4 13.25 20.30 2.84
C GLY A 4 12.92 19.30 3.93
N CYS A 5 13.05 18.01 3.62
CA CYS A 5 12.88 16.94 4.59
C CYS A 5 13.91 17.16 5.70
N SER A 6 13.49 17.74 6.82
CA SER A 6 14.13 17.45 8.08
C SER A 6 14.13 15.93 8.25
N LEU A 7 15.18 15.37 8.85
CA LEU A 7 15.21 13.95 9.22
C LEU A 7 13.91 13.59 9.94
N ILE A 8 13.11 12.72 9.32
CA ILE A 8 11.89 12.20 9.94
C ILE A 8 12.38 11.20 11.00
N THR A 9 12.21 11.56 12.27
CA THR A 9 12.67 10.73 13.40
C THR A 9 11.59 9.80 13.93
N GLU A 10 10.34 9.99 13.51
CA GLU A 10 9.18 9.25 13.97
C GLU A 10 8.10 9.16 12.88
N LEU A 11 7.23 8.15 12.98
CA LEU A 11 6.05 8.03 12.12
C LEU A 11 4.94 8.99 12.63
N ASP A 12 5.19 10.28 12.49
CA ASP A 12 4.24 11.34 12.84
C ASP A 12 3.08 11.44 11.82
N GLU A 13 2.16 12.38 12.05
CA GLU A 13 0.99 12.56 11.18
C GLU A 13 1.35 12.97 9.75
N ILE A 14 2.48 13.68 9.55
CA ILE A 14 2.95 14.08 8.22
C ILE A 14 3.51 12.86 7.49
N ALA A 15 4.32 12.05 8.15
CA ALA A 15 4.86 10.81 7.60
C ALA A 15 3.73 9.83 7.26
N LYS A 16 2.75 9.65 8.15
CA LYS A 16 1.54 8.86 7.88
C LYS A 16 0.79 9.38 6.65
N SER A 17 0.53 10.68 6.59
CA SER A 17 -0.17 11.28 5.45
C SER A 17 0.58 11.09 4.14
N ALA A 18 1.92 11.19 4.15
CA ALA A 18 2.74 10.93 2.98
C ALA A 18 2.65 9.46 2.52
N ILE A 19 2.60 8.50 3.45
CA ILE A 19 2.41 7.08 3.13
C ILE A 19 1.01 6.84 2.54
N ALA A 20 -0.05 7.43 3.12
CA ALA A 20 -1.39 7.36 2.55
C ALA A 20 -1.42 7.91 1.12
N GLU A 21 -0.80 9.06 0.88
CA GLU A 21 -0.77 9.66 -0.45
C GLU A 21 0.05 8.82 -1.45
N LEU A 22 1.15 8.21 -1.01
CA LEU A 22 1.88 7.24 -1.82
C LEU A 22 1.01 6.06 -2.23
N CYS A 23 0.26 5.47 -1.29
CA CYS A 23 -0.68 4.39 -1.58
C CYS A 23 -1.76 4.82 -2.57
N ASN A 24 -2.33 6.02 -2.41
CA ASN A 24 -3.29 6.59 -3.37
C ASN A 24 -2.70 6.71 -4.77
N MET A 25 -1.44 7.17 -4.89
CA MET A 25 -0.77 7.28 -6.19
C MET A 25 -0.54 5.92 -6.84
N ILE A 26 -0.08 4.92 -6.08
CA ILE A 26 0.14 3.56 -6.59
C ILE A 26 -1.18 2.94 -7.08
N LEU A 27 -2.24 3.05 -6.27
CA LEU A 27 -3.56 2.51 -6.63
C LEU A 27 -4.19 3.28 -7.80
N GLY A 28 -4.03 4.60 -7.85
CA GLY A 28 -4.51 5.44 -8.96
C GLY A 28 -3.86 5.06 -10.30
N TYR A 29 -2.55 4.82 -10.29
CA TYR A 29 -1.85 4.32 -11.48
C TYR A 29 -2.30 2.91 -11.85
N THR A 30 -2.49 2.03 -10.86
CA THR A 30 -2.97 0.65 -11.06
C THR A 30 -4.36 0.64 -11.70
N ALA A 31 -5.30 1.44 -11.21
CA ALA A 31 -6.63 1.56 -11.80
C ALA A 31 -6.58 2.10 -13.24
N THR A 32 -5.68 3.04 -13.52
CA THR A 32 -5.44 3.53 -14.89
C THR A 32 -4.94 2.42 -15.81
N LEU A 33 -4.02 1.57 -15.33
CA LEU A 33 -3.51 0.42 -16.09
C LEU A 33 -4.63 -0.61 -16.34
N PHE A 34 -5.40 -0.96 -15.31
CA PHE A 34 -6.47 -1.97 -15.40
C PHE A 34 -7.62 -1.51 -16.29
N SER A 35 -7.92 -0.21 -16.30
CA SER A 35 -8.91 0.37 -17.21
C SER A 35 -8.59 0.10 -18.68
N ARG A 36 -7.30 0.06 -19.06
CA ARG A 36 -6.85 -0.29 -20.42
C ARG A 36 -7.17 -1.74 -20.80
N GLU A 37 -7.20 -2.62 -19.81
CA GLU A 37 -7.61 -4.03 -19.92
C GLU A 37 -9.12 -4.23 -19.70
N LYS A 38 -9.91 -3.14 -19.65
CA LYS A 38 -11.36 -3.15 -19.36
C LYS A 38 -11.73 -3.71 -17.98
N ILE A 39 -10.77 -3.75 -17.06
CA ILE A 39 -11.00 -4.09 -15.66
C ILE A 39 -11.25 -2.77 -14.91
N VAL A 40 -12.45 -2.58 -14.38
CA VAL A 40 -12.81 -1.40 -13.60
C VAL A 40 -12.57 -1.68 -12.12
N VAL A 41 -11.85 -0.79 -11.46
CA VAL A 41 -11.50 -0.90 -10.04
C VAL A 41 -11.90 0.39 -9.34
N ASP A 42 -12.61 0.26 -8.22
CA ASP A 42 -12.91 1.39 -7.34
C ASP A 42 -11.88 1.46 -6.23
N ILE A 43 -11.26 2.63 -6.06
CA ILE A 43 -10.24 2.87 -5.03
C ILE A 43 -10.92 3.51 -3.82
N THR A 44 -10.74 2.89 -2.65
CA THR A 44 -11.15 3.48 -1.37
C THR A 44 -10.00 4.23 -0.71
N PRO A 45 -10.26 5.25 0.12
CA PRO A 45 -9.21 5.91 0.88
C PRO A 45 -8.40 4.91 1.74
N PRO A 46 -7.06 5.03 1.79
CA PRO A 46 -6.22 4.14 2.57
C PRO A 46 -6.47 4.33 4.06
N THR A 47 -6.45 3.22 4.79
CA THR A 47 -6.50 3.22 6.26
C THR A 47 -5.11 2.90 6.79
N ILE A 48 -4.56 3.79 7.62
CA ILE A 48 -3.27 3.57 8.28
C ILE A 48 -3.52 2.97 9.66
N MET A 49 -2.85 1.87 9.95
CA MET A 49 -2.91 1.18 11.24
C MET A 49 -1.50 1.08 11.82
N SER A 50 -1.35 1.46 13.08
CA SER A 50 -0.08 1.42 13.82
C SER A 50 -0.32 0.90 15.23
N GLY A 51 0.56 0.04 15.71
CA GLY A 51 0.47 -0.60 17.02
C GLY A 51 1.30 -1.86 17.07
N ASP A 52 1.48 -2.41 18.26
CA ASP A 52 2.25 -3.63 18.45
C ASP A 52 1.42 -4.86 18.09
N ASN A 53 2.05 -5.83 17.41
CA ASN A 53 1.50 -7.15 17.13
C ASN A 53 0.15 -7.15 16.37
N ILE A 54 0.00 -6.30 15.36
CA ILE A 54 -1.18 -6.27 14.48
C ILE A 54 -1.27 -7.58 13.69
N GLN A 55 -2.44 -8.24 13.73
CA GLN A 55 -2.73 -9.43 12.95
C GLN A 55 -3.96 -9.23 12.08
N PHE A 56 -3.88 -9.68 10.82
CA PHE A 56 -4.98 -9.65 9.87
C PHE A 56 -5.29 -11.08 9.41
N SER A 57 -6.57 -11.36 9.22
CA SER A 57 -7.03 -12.61 8.62
C SER A 57 -8.16 -12.28 7.65
N ILE A 58 -7.89 -12.44 6.36
CA ILE A 58 -8.85 -12.17 5.29
C ILE A 58 -9.28 -13.55 4.73
N PRO A 59 -10.45 -14.08 5.13
CA PRO A 59 -10.86 -15.41 4.72
C PRO A 59 -11.08 -15.48 3.20
N ASN A 60 -10.86 -16.66 2.62
CA ASN A 60 -11.15 -16.96 1.21
C ASN A 60 -10.42 -16.05 0.20
N THR A 61 -9.20 -15.60 0.53
CA THR A 61 -8.35 -14.83 -0.39
C THR A 61 -7.05 -15.55 -0.67
N VAL A 62 -6.52 -15.34 -1.88
CA VAL A 62 -5.13 -15.62 -2.22
C VAL A 62 -4.32 -14.36 -1.95
N VAL A 63 -3.18 -14.49 -1.26
CA VAL A 63 -2.30 -13.37 -0.93
C VAL A 63 -1.00 -13.48 -1.73
N VAL A 64 -0.65 -12.43 -2.45
CA VAL A 64 0.64 -12.26 -3.12
C VAL A 64 1.51 -11.36 -2.25
N CYS A 65 2.64 -11.90 -1.80
CA CYS A 65 3.61 -11.19 -0.98
C CYS A 65 4.78 -10.70 -1.83
N ILE A 66 5.01 -9.39 -1.84
CA ILE A 66 6.03 -8.73 -2.65
C ILE A 66 7.00 -8.01 -1.70
N PRO A 67 8.20 -8.57 -1.46
CA PRO A 67 9.21 -7.92 -0.64
C PRO A 67 9.93 -6.83 -1.43
N LEU A 68 9.94 -5.61 -0.88
CA LEU A 68 10.76 -4.49 -1.34
C LEU A 68 12.00 -4.44 -0.46
N LEU A 69 13.16 -4.79 -1.03
CA LEU A 69 14.44 -4.82 -0.34
C LEU A 69 15.20 -3.53 -0.62
N PHE A 70 15.75 -2.92 0.43
CA PHE A 70 16.59 -1.74 0.35
C PHE A 70 18.07 -2.10 0.53
N GLU A 71 18.97 -1.19 0.15
CA GLU A 71 20.42 -1.40 0.21
C GLU A 71 20.94 -1.60 1.64
N ASP A 72 20.22 -1.08 2.64
CA ASP A 72 20.54 -1.18 4.07
C ASP A 72 19.94 -2.43 4.74
N GLU A 73 19.55 -3.43 3.94
CA GLU A 73 18.87 -4.66 4.37
C GLU A 73 17.49 -4.45 5.00
N SER A 74 16.99 -3.20 5.06
CA SER A 74 15.61 -2.95 5.45
C SER A 74 14.65 -3.49 4.39
N LYS A 75 13.43 -3.81 4.81
CA LYS A 75 12.40 -4.33 3.92
C LYS A 75 11.03 -3.72 4.19
N ILE A 76 10.29 -3.50 3.11
CA ILE A 76 8.85 -3.24 3.15
C ILE A 76 8.16 -4.42 2.46
N GLU A 77 7.11 -4.96 3.07
CA GLU A 77 6.33 -6.04 2.47
C GLU A 77 5.02 -5.48 1.92
N LEU A 78 4.81 -5.65 0.62
CA LEU A 78 3.55 -5.33 -0.03
C LEU A 78 2.74 -6.61 -0.20
N ASN A 79 1.60 -6.68 0.49
CA ASN A 79 0.69 -7.82 0.44
C ASN A 79 -0.57 -7.46 -0.35
N VAL A 80 -0.85 -8.19 -1.41
CA VAL A 80 -2.04 -8.02 -2.26
C VAL A 80 -2.92 -9.25 -2.11
N SER A 81 -4.08 -9.09 -1.48
CA SER A 81 -5.09 -10.14 -1.34
C SER A 81 -6.16 -10.00 -2.43
N PHE A 82 -6.50 -11.09 -3.11
CA PHE A 82 -7.60 -11.12 -4.07
C PHE A 82 -8.43 -12.40 -3.93
N VAL A 83 -9.70 -12.30 -4.36
CA VAL A 83 -10.59 -13.46 -4.49
C VAL A 83 -10.63 -13.82 -5.97
N GLU A 84 -10.23 -15.03 -6.30
CA GLU A 84 -10.42 -15.56 -7.65
C GLU A 84 -11.88 -16.02 -7.79
N ASN A 85 -12.65 -15.32 -8.64
CA ASN A 85 -13.95 -15.84 -9.06
C ASN A 85 -13.69 -16.92 -10.12
N ILE A 86 -13.51 -18.15 -9.66
CA ILE A 86 -13.52 -19.33 -10.53
C ILE A 86 -14.93 -19.41 -11.12
N SER A 87 -15.03 -19.23 -12.44
CA SER A 87 -16.26 -19.44 -13.21
C SER A 87 -16.33 -20.88 -13.71
#